data_AF-A0A2E8CYJ3-F1
#
_entry.id   AF-A0A2E8CYJ3-F1
#
_cell.length_a   1.000
_cell.length_b   1.000
_cell.length_c   1.000
_cell.angle_alpha   90.00
_cell.angle_beta   90.00
_cell.angle_gamma   90.00
#
_symmetry.space_group_name_H-M   'P 1'
#
loop_
_entity.id
_entity.type
_entity.pdbx_description
1 polymer ?
#
loop_
_entity_poly.entity_id
_entity_poly.type
_entity_poly.pdbx_seq_one_letter_code
_entity_poly.pdbx_strand_id
1 'polypeptide(L)'
;MAFISKISITCFVGCYLIALGLEVARLLFRRQVPARAPAIACLIGWVTQSLYLIAQTQDELADRAIAPLSSWYDFCLLTAWFLAGAYLGLSLRRPDNAFGAFFLPLVLAAIGVAIMFRDAAPFPAGRAVNIWRIVHGMTLLLGTTAVVFGFATGLMYLLQSYRLKHKLPPGGRFRLPTLEWLQKFNREALILSTCFLAIGLLSGVVLKLIGAGNVAWHDPVVLSSGVLFLWLVVVTVFESVYKPARQGQKVAYLTLANFVFLGLALYFVLFGSHASAPATAHPTSNRSAPAASNRIDISSPGGTTYSSLGRKPQERRQVNARSPSGATLSSCGPSSVSPLRGLANHWPSHLGLAPQAIICRRSATEDAGGAA
;
A
#
# COMPACT_ATOMS: atom_id res chain seq x y z
N MET A 1 -14.38 -18.81 19.47
CA MET A 1 -13.71 -17.63 18.88
C MET A 1 -12.17 -17.73 18.80
N ALA A 2 -11.47 -18.48 19.67
CA ALA A 2 -9.99 -18.56 19.63
C ALA A 2 -9.38 -19.35 18.45
N PHE A 3 -10.14 -20.24 17.80
CA PHE A 3 -9.63 -21.06 16.68
C PHE A 3 -9.67 -20.32 15.34
N ILE A 4 -10.61 -19.40 15.15
CA ILE A 4 -10.71 -18.51 13.97
C ILE A 4 -9.64 -17.41 14.03
N SER A 5 -9.29 -16.94 15.23
CA SER A 5 -8.14 -16.04 15.47
C SER A 5 -6.78 -16.68 15.11
N LYS A 6 -6.70 -18.01 15.03
CA LYS A 6 -5.54 -18.77 14.55
C LYS A 6 -5.62 -19.14 13.07
N ILE A 7 -6.53 -18.57 12.28
CA ILE A 7 -6.33 -18.41 10.82
C ILE A 7 -5.19 -17.38 10.68
N SER A 8 -4.02 -17.91 11.00
CA SER A 8 -2.83 -17.18 11.37
C SER A 8 -2.17 -16.72 10.10
N ILE A 9 -1.40 -15.65 10.19
CA ILE A 9 -0.45 -15.21 9.18
C ILE A 9 0.31 -16.39 8.54
N THR A 10 0.59 -17.43 9.33
CA THR A 10 1.21 -18.69 8.87
C THR A 10 0.45 -19.41 7.76
N CYS A 11 -0.87 -19.29 7.67
CA CYS A 11 -1.69 -19.97 6.67
C CYS A 11 -1.43 -19.40 5.26
N PHE A 12 -1.62 -18.08 5.08
CA PHE A 12 -1.36 -17.47 3.77
C PHE A 12 0.14 -17.44 3.45
N VAL A 13 1.01 -17.26 4.45
CA VAL A 13 2.46 -17.42 4.28
C VAL A 13 2.81 -18.81 3.79
N GLY A 14 2.22 -19.86 4.37
CA GLY A 14 2.37 -21.24 3.94
C GLY A 14 1.94 -21.44 2.50
N CYS A 15 0.79 -20.88 2.10
CA CYS A 15 0.34 -20.91 0.70
C CYS A 15 1.31 -20.23 -0.26
N TYR A 16 1.88 -19.07 0.12
CA TYR A 16 2.88 -18.37 -0.71
C TYR A 16 4.22 -19.11 -0.76
N LEU A 17 4.64 -19.77 0.33
CA LEU A 17 5.81 -20.64 0.36
C LEU A 17 5.60 -21.87 -0.54
N ILE A 18 4.42 -22.48 -0.51
CA ILE A 18 4.06 -23.59 -1.41
C ILE A 18 4.07 -23.11 -2.86
N ALA A 19 3.49 -21.94 -3.16
CA ALA A 19 3.52 -21.36 -4.50
C ALA A 19 4.97 -21.15 -4.99
N LEU A 20 5.85 -20.65 -4.11
CA LEU A 20 7.26 -20.45 -4.43
C LEU A 20 7.99 -21.78 -4.63
N GLY A 21 7.74 -22.76 -3.76
CA GLY A 21 8.28 -24.11 -3.87
C GLY A 21 7.86 -24.80 -5.16
N LEU A 22 6.61 -24.67 -5.58
CA LEU A 22 6.11 -25.18 -6.85
C LEU A 22 6.74 -24.47 -8.06
N GLU A 23 6.98 -23.16 -7.96
CA GLU A 23 7.66 -22.42 -9.02
C GLU A 23 9.13 -22.84 -9.13
N VAL A 24 9.85 -22.98 -8.02
CA VAL A 24 11.21 -23.52 -7.98
C VAL A 24 11.24 -24.97 -8.48
N ALA A 25 10.28 -25.80 -8.08
CA ALA A 25 10.16 -27.17 -8.57
C ALA A 25 9.88 -27.23 -10.07
N ARG A 26 9.11 -26.30 -10.65
CA ARG A 26 8.95 -26.18 -12.12
C ARG A 26 10.28 -25.87 -12.81
N LEU A 27 11.09 -24.99 -12.22
CA LEU A 27 12.39 -24.60 -12.78
C LEU A 27 13.40 -25.76 -12.71
N LEU A 28 13.35 -26.57 -11.65
CA LEU A 28 14.24 -27.72 -11.44
C LEU A 28 13.76 -28.98 -12.19
N PHE A 29 12.48 -29.32 -12.08
CA PHE A 29 11.84 -30.57 -12.51
C PHE A 29 10.72 -30.32 -13.55
N ARG A 30 11.12 -29.93 -14.76
CA ARG A 30 10.29 -29.44 -15.90
C ARG A 30 8.99 -30.20 -16.22
N ARG A 31 8.88 -31.50 -15.89
CA ARG A 31 7.83 -32.39 -16.43
C ARG A 31 6.75 -32.80 -15.43
N GLN A 32 6.92 -32.48 -14.15
CA GLN A 32 6.04 -33.01 -13.09
C GLN A 32 5.03 -31.99 -12.56
N VAL A 33 5.30 -30.69 -12.71
CA VAL A 33 4.44 -29.64 -12.14
C VAL A 33 3.72 -28.89 -13.26
N PRO A 34 2.37 -28.87 -13.29
CA PRO A 34 1.62 -28.15 -14.29
C PRO A 34 1.83 -26.64 -14.12
N ALA A 35 1.88 -25.90 -15.24
CA ALA A 35 2.18 -24.47 -15.26
C ALA A 35 1.24 -23.60 -14.39
N ARG A 36 0.02 -24.09 -14.12
CA ARG A 36 -0.98 -23.39 -13.30
C ARG A 36 -0.91 -23.69 -11.80
N ALA A 37 -0.18 -24.72 -11.37
CA ALA A 37 -0.15 -25.10 -9.94
C ALA A 37 0.37 -23.99 -9.00
N PRO A 38 1.47 -23.28 -9.32
CA PRO A 38 1.93 -22.14 -8.50
C PRO A 38 0.89 -21.02 -8.41
N ALA A 39 0.20 -20.75 -9.52
CA ALA A 39 -0.85 -19.73 -9.58
C ALA A 39 -2.06 -20.11 -8.71
N ILE A 40 -2.46 -21.38 -8.71
CA ILE A 40 -3.56 -21.88 -7.86
C ILE A 40 -3.17 -21.77 -6.37
N ALA A 41 -1.97 -22.21 -6.00
CA ALA A 41 -1.49 -22.09 -4.62
C ALA A 41 -1.44 -20.62 -4.17
N CYS A 42 -0.98 -19.72 -5.04
CA CYS A 42 -0.99 -18.29 -4.76
C CYS A 42 -2.40 -17.70 -4.69
N LEU A 43 -3.34 -18.18 -5.51
CA LEU A 43 -4.73 -17.73 -5.48
C LEU A 43 -5.38 -18.07 -4.14
N ILE A 44 -5.15 -19.30 -3.64
CA ILE A 44 -5.60 -19.72 -2.31
C ILE A 44 -5.00 -18.80 -1.25
N GLY A 45 -3.68 -18.57 -1.28
CA GLY A 45 -3.00 -17.68 -0.34
C GLY A 45 -3.55 -16.24 -0.39
N TRP A 46 -3.82 -15.72 -1.58
CA TRP A 46 -4.39 -14.38 -1.79
C TRP A 46 -5.83 -14.25 -1.30
N VAL A 47 -6.67 -15.27 -1.51
CA VAL A 47 -8.02 -15.32 -0.93
C VAL A 47 -7.94 -15.36 0.59
N THR A 48 -7.08 -16.22 1.16
CA THR A 48 -6.88 -16.29 2.61
C THR A 48 -6.37 -14.96 3.19
N GLN A 49 -5.41 -14.31 2.54
CA GLN A 49 -4.92 -12.99 2.94
C GLN A 49 -6.02 -11.92 2.85
N SER A 50 -6.88 -11.98 1.83
CA SER A 50 -8.01 -11.07 1.69
C SER A 50 -9.01 -11.23 2.84
N LEU A 51 -9.34 -12.48 3.19
CA LEU A 51 -10.21 -12.78 4.33
C LEU A 51 -9.60 -12.31 5.66
N TYR A 52 -8.29 -12.48 5.83
CA TYR A 52 -7.55 -11.98 6.99
C TYR A 52 -7.65 -10.45 7.12
N LEU A 53 -7.38 -9.73 6.03
CA LEU A 53 -7.48 -8.26 6.02
C LEU A 53 -8.92 -7.78 6.27
N ILE A 54 -9.92 -8.44 5.70
CA ILE A 54 -11.33 -8.10 5.94
C ILE A 54 -11.69 -8.32 7.42
N ALA A 55 -11.34 -9.46 8.00
CA ALA A 55 -11.59 -9.74 9.41
C ALA A 55 -10.92 -8.70 10.32
N GLN A 56 -9.65 -8.36 10.03
CA GLN A 56 -8.93 -7.33 10.76
C GLN A 56 -9.62 -5.96 10.68
N THR A 57 -10.05 -5.53 9.48
CA THR A 57 -10.78 -4.26 9.35
C THR A 57 -12.12 -4.26 10.08
N GLN A 58 -12.82 -5.40 10.13
CA GLN A 58 -14.09 -5.51 10.86
C GLN A 58 -13.90 -5.37 12.37
N ASP A 59 -12.86 -5.98 12.92
CA ASP A 59 -12.49 -5.86 14.33
C ASP A 59 -12.12 -4.40 14.68
N GLU A 60 -11.32 -3.74 13.84
CA GLU A 60 -10.95 -2.32 14.00
C GLU A 60 -12.15 -1.36 13.92
N LEU A 61 -13.12 -1.66 13.04
CA LEU A 61 -14.36 -0.89 12.90
C LEU A 61 -15.28 -1.07 14.11
N ALA A 62 -15.33 -2.27 14.70
CA ALA A 62 -16.12 -2.56 15.90
C ALA A 62 -15.60 -1.77 17.12
N ASP A 63 -14.28 -1.62 17.22
CA ASP A 63 -13.61 -0.86 18.29
C ASP A 63 -13.59 0.67 18.06
N ARG A 64 -14.28 1.16 17.01
CA ARG A 64 -14.60 2.59 16.71
C ARG A 64 -13.44 3.60 16.70
N ALA A 65 -12.17 3.19 16.72
CA ALA A 65 -11.06 4.13 16.93
C ALA A 65 -9.91 4.07 15.92
N ILE A 66 -9.87 3.09 15.00
CA ILE A 66 -8.68 2.85 14.18
C ILE A 66 -9.06 2.79 12.70
N ALA A 67 -8.40 3.61 11.88
CA ALA A 67 -8.61 3.64 10.44
C ALA A 67 -7.80 2.52 9.76
N PRO A 68 -8.30 1.91 8.67
CA PRO A 68 -7.46 1.04 7.83
C PRO A 68 -6.22 1.80 7.35
N LEU A 69 -5.04 1.15 7.38
CA LEU A 69 -3.69 1.74 7.21
C LEU A 69 -3.17 2.52 8.43
N SER A 70 -3.61 2.18 9.63
CA SER A 70 -3.13 2.82 10.86
C SER A 70 -1.74 2.34 11.30
N SER A 71 -1.20 1.28 10.72
CA SER A 71 0.09 0.72 11.15
C SER A 71 1.02 0.39 9.98
N TRP A 72 2.32 0.30 10.28
CA TRP A 72 3.31 -0.25 9.36
C TRP A 72 3.02 -1.70 8.98
N TYR A 73 2.45 -2.45 9.91
CA TYR A 73 1.99 -3.82 9.70
C TYR A 73 0.97 -3.90 8.56
N ASP A 74 -0.08 -3.06 8.59
CA ASP A 74 -1.12 -3.03 7.55
C ASP A 74 -0.55 -2.60 6.19
N PHE A 75 0.34 -1.61 6.20
CA PHE A 75 0.99 -1.12 4.99
C PHE A 75 1.78 -2.23 4.28
N CYS A 76 2.58 -2.99 5.04
CA CYS A 76 3.38 -4.09 4.49
C CYS A 76 2.49 -5.26 4.01
N LEU A 77 1.43 -5.61 4.74
CA LEU A 77 0.50 -6.65 4.31
C LEU A 77 -0.28 -6.26 3.05
N LEU A 78 -0.77 -5.02 2.97
CA LEU A 78 -1.44 -4.54 1.76
C LEU A 78 -0.48 -4.47 0.56
N THR A 79 0.78 -4.07 0.78
CA THR A 79 1.82 -4.10 -0.25
C THR A 79 2.02 -5.53 -0.77
N ALA A 80 2.13 -6.51 0.14
CA ALA A 80 2.23 -7.92 -0.22
C ALA A 80 1.00 -8.40 -1.00
N TRP A 81 -0.19 -7.99 -0.59
CA TRP A 81 -1.45 -8.34 -1.24
C TRP A 81 -1.54 -7.82 -2.67
N PHE A 82 -1.18 -6.55 -2.91
CA PHE A 82 -1.15 -5.97 -4.26
C PHE A 82 -0.09 -6.65 -5.13
N LEU A 83 1.08 -6.98 -4.57
CA LEU A 83 2.15 -7.64 -5.30
C LEU A 83 1.79 -9.10 -5.66
N ALA A 84 1.12 -9.82 -4.75
CA ALA A 84 0.57 -11.14 -5.01
C ALA A 84 -0.54 -11.09 -6.07
N GLY A 85 -1.42 -10.08 -6.02
CA GLY A 85 -2.43 -9.83 -7.05
C GLY A 85 -1.81 -9.54 -8.42
N ALA A 86 -0.72 -8.76 -8.46
CA ALA A 86 0.03 -8.49 -9.69
C ALA A 86 0.66 -9.78 -10.26
N TYR A 87 1.26 -10.62 -9.41
CA TYR A 87 1.75 -11.94 -9.84
C TYR A 87 0.62 -12.82 -10.39
N LEU A 88 -0.52 -12.90 -9.71
CA LEU A 88 -1.68 -13.66 -10.18
C LEU A 88 -2.15 -13.17 -11.55
N GLY A 89 -2.32 -11.85 -11.72
CA GLY A 89 -2.71 -11.27 -13.00
C GLY A 89 -1.74 -11.59 -14.13
N LEU A 90 -0.44 -11.60 -13.86
CA LEU A 90 0.60 -11.99 -14.83
C LEU A 90 0.58 -13.50 -15.12
N SER A 91 0.46 -14.32 -14.09
CA SER A 91 0.47 -15.77 -14.18
C SER A 91 -0.78 -16.33 -14.87
N LEU A 92 -1.94 -15.66 -14.72
CA LEU A 92 -3.16 -16.04 -15.43
C LEU A 92 -3.10 -15.69 -16.92
N ARG A 93 -2.49 -14.56 -17.28
CA ARG A 93 -2.31 -14.15 -18.69
C ARG A 93 -1.25 -14.97 -19.40
N ARG A 94 -0.17 -15.36 -18.72
CA ARG A 94 0.94 -16.15 -19.30
C ARG A 94 1.49 -17.17 -18.30
N PRO A 95 0.82 -18.33 -18.15
CA PRO A 95 1.17 -19.35 -17.14
C PRO A 95 2.53 -20.01 -17.39
N ASP A 96 3.01 -20.02 -18.64
CA ASP A 96 4.30 -20.62 -18.98
C ASP A 96 5.49 -19.80 -18.48
N ASN A 97 5.29 -18.52 -18.15
CA ASN A 97 6.37 -17.64 -17.74
C ASN A 97 6.68 -17.80 -16.25
N ALA A 98 7.97 -17.76 -15.91
CA ALA A 98 8.45 -17.92 -14.53
C ALA A 98 8.38 -16.60 -13.72
N PHE A 99 7.21 -15.95 -13.68
CA PHE A 99 7.03 -14.72 -12.89
C PHE A 99 7.14 -14.97 -11.39
N GLY A 100 6.78 -16.17 -10.92
CA GLY A 100 6.71 -16.48 -9.49
C GLY A 100 8.07 -16.43 -8.82
N ALA A 101 9.13 -16.76 -9.55
CA ALA A 101 10.50 -16.78 -9.04
C ALA A 101 11.01 -15.39 -8.60
N PHE A 102 10.37 -14.31 -9.09
CA PHE A 102 10.73 -12.93 -8.77
C PHE A 102 9.72 -12.27 -7.84
N PHE A 103 8.42 -12.46 -8.11
CA PHE A 103 7.37 -11.79 -7.35
C PHE A 103 7.10 -12.46 -5.99
N LEU A 104 7.10 -13.79 -5.90
CA LEU A 104 6.78 -14.47 -4.63
C LEU A 104 7.82 -14.22 -3.53
N PRO A 105 9.15 -14.20 -3.79
CA PRO A 105 10.12 -13.78 -2.78
C PRO A 105 9.87 -12.37 -2.26
N LEU A 106 9.45 -11.44 -3.12
CA LEU A 106 9.13 -10.07 -2.72
C LEU A 106 7.85 -9.99 -1.89
N VAL A 107 6.82 -10.78 -2.22
CA VAL A 107 5.60 -10.92 -1.41
C VAL A 107 5.95 -11.44 -0.02
N LEU A 108 6.75 -12.50 0.07
CA LEU A 108 7.21 -13.07 1.33
C LEU A 108 8.10 -12.11 2.12
N ALA A 109 8.97 -11.35 1.45
CA ALA A 109 9.80 -10.34 2.09
C ALA A 109 8.92 -9.22 2.69
N ALA A 110 7.91 -8.74 1.96
CA ALA A 110 6.98 -7.73 2.47
C ALA A 110 6.20 -8.24 3.70
N ILE A 111 5.74 -9.50 3.68
CA ILE A 111 5.10 -10.13 4.86
C ILE A 111 6.11 -10.30 6.01
N GLY A 112 7.35 -10.69 5.72
CA GLY A 112 8.41 -10.81 6.70
C GLY A 112 8.67 -9.49 7.42
N VAL A 113 8.77 -8.39 6.66
CA VAL A 113 8.88 -7.03 7.22
C VAL A 113 7.63 -6.69 8.05
N ALA A 114 6.42 -7.02 7.58
CA ALA A 114 5.19 -6.79 8.35
C ALA A 114 5.28 -7.44 9.74
N ILE A 115 5.72 -8.70 9.80
CA ILE A 115 5.85 -9.45 11.06
C ILE A 115 6.84 -8.77 12.02
N MET A 116 7.93 -8.17 11.52
CA MET A 116 8.88 -7.43 12.36
C MET A 116 8.27 -6.17 13.01
N PHE A 117 7.26 -5.59 12.38
CA PHE A 117 6.56 -4.39 12.85
C PHE A 117 5.19 -4.69 13.48
N ARG A 118 4.91 -5.94 13.84
CA ARG A 118 3.60 -6.35 14.39
C ARG A 118 3.23 -5.62 15.68
N ASP A 119 4.21 -5.36 16.54
CA ASP A 119 4.02 -4.72 17.84
C ASP A 119 4.33 -3.21 17.80
N ALA A 120 4.55 -2.64 16.61
CA ALA A 120 4.81 -1.22 16.45
C ALA A 120 3.56 -0.40 16.79
N ALA A 121 3.74 0.71 17.50
CA ALA A 121 2.64 1.60 17.87
C ALA A 121 1.91 2.09 16.61
N PRO A 122 0.56 2.01 16.56
CA PRO A 122 -0.22 2.58 15.47
C PRO A 122 0.02 4.09 15.32
N PHE A 123 -0.13 4.59 14.10
CA PHE A 123 -0.09 6.01 13.79
C PHE A 123 -1.15 6.76 14.60
N PRO A 124 -0.85 7.98 15.11
CA PRO A 124 -1.77 8.73 15.96
C PRO A 124 -3.14 8.93 15.29
N ALA A 125 -4.17 8.26 15.81
CA ALA A 125 -5.54 8.39 15.35
C ALA A 125 -6.13 9.70 15.87
N GLY A 126 -6.05 10.76 15.07
CA GLY A 126 -6.94 11.91 15.27
C GLY A 126 -8.39 11.46 15.11
N ARG A 127 -9.28 11.93 16.00
CA ARG A 127 -10.71 11.52 16.16
C ARG A 127 -11.58 11.65 14.90
N ALA A 128 -11.04 12.18 13.80
CA ALA A 128 -11.59 12.07 12.47
C ALA A 128 -10.52 11.52 11.51
N VAL A 129 -10.85 10.45 10.78
CA VAL A 129 -10.07 10.02 9.62
C VAL A 129 -10.25 11.08 8.54
N ASN A 130 -9.29 12.00 8.44
CA ASN A 130 -9.32 13.01 7.39
C ASN A 130 -9.16 12.28 6.04
N ILE A 131 -10.00 12.61 5.06
CA ILE A 131 -9.92 12.03 3.70
C ILE A 131 -8.51 12.16 3.11
N TRP A 132 -7.80 13.24 3.44
CA TRP A 132 -6.40 13.46 3.07
C TRP A 132 -5.45 12.40 3.61
N ARG A 133 -5.70 11.83 4.81
CA ARG A 133 -4.88 10.76 5.39
C ARG A 133 -5.05 9.45 4.63
N ILE A 134 -6.28 9.12 4.22
CA ILE A 134 -6.56 7.93 3.40
C ILE A 134 -5.90 8.09 2.03
N VAL A 135 -6.12 9.25 1.38
CA VAL A 135 -5.51 9.55 0.08
C VAL A 135 -3.98 9.45 0.15
N HIS A 136 -3.38 10.05 1.18
CA HIS A 136 -1.94 10.00 1.42
C HIS A 136 -1.43 8.56 1.60
N GLY A 137 -2.03 7.79 2.53
CA GLY A 137 -1.65 6.41 2.80
C GLY A 137 -1.79 5.50 1.58
N MET A 138 -2.93 5.56 0.88
CA MET A 138 -3.20 4.73 -0.30
C MET A 138 -2.30 5.07 -1.49
N THR A 139 -2.02 6.35 -1.73
CA THR A 139 -1.14 6.74 -2.84
C THR A 139 0.32 6.40 -2.57
N LEU A 140 0.80 6.54 -1.32
CA LEU A 140 2.14 6.05 -0.95
C LEU A 140 2.24 4.52 -1.04
N LEU A 141 1.19 3.79 -0.63
CA LEU A 141 1.12 2.34 -0.74
C LEU A 141 1.20 1.88 -2.20
N LEU A 142 0.37 2.46 -3.07
CA LEU A 142 0.36 2.14 -4.49
C LEU A 142 1.67 2.55 -5.18
N GLY A 143 2.23 3.70 -4.83
CA GLY A 143 3.51 4.17 -5.33
C GLY A 143 4.66 3.23 -4.96
N THR A 144 4.74 2.84 -3.68
CA THR A 144 5.73 1.89 -3.16
C THR A 144 5.59 0.54 -3.88
N THR A 145 4.37 0.02 -3.99
CA THR A 145 4.11 -1.25 -4.68
C THR A 145 4.51 -1.19 -6.16
N ALA A 146 4.25 -0.07 -6.84
CA ALA A 146 4.64 0.14 -8.23
C ALA A 146 6.17 0.17 -8.40
N VAL A 147 6.92 0.76 -7.48
CA VAL A 147 8.40 0.71 -7.49
C VAL A 147 8.89 -0.72 -7.30
N VAL A 148 8.35 -1.46 -6.33
CA VAL A 148 8.72 -2.88 -6.08
C VAL A 148 8.40 -3.75 -7.29
N PHE A 149 7.26 -3.51 -7.95
CA PHE A 149 6.89 -4.16 -9.21
C PHE A 149 7.89 -3.82 -10.34
N GLY A 150 8.27 -2.55 -10.46
CA GLY A 150 9.29 -2.08 -11.39
C GLY A 150 10.65 -2.75 -11.16
N PHE A 151 11.04 -2.92 -9.89
CA PHE A 151 12.25 -3.64 -9.49
C PHE A 151 12.19 -5.12 -9.90
N ALA A 152 11.08 -5.82 -9.63
CA ALA A 152 10.90 -7.22 -10.02
C ALA A 152 11.04 -7.40 -11.54
N THR A 153 10.37 -6.56 -12.32
CA THR A 153 10.45 -6.59 -13.79
C THR A 153 11.83 -6.16 -14.31
N GLY A 154 12.50 -5.21 -13.65
CA GLY A 154 13.88 -4.82 -13.95
C GLY A 154 14.89 -5.94 -13.70
N LEU A 155 14.75 -6.70 -12.62
CA LEU A 155 15.61 -7.85 -12.33
C LEU A 155 15.43 -8.95 -13.37
N MET A 156 14.18 -9.24 -13.75
CA MET A 156 13.88 -10.14 -14.86
C MET A 156 14.55 -9.67 -16.18
N TYR A 157 14.57 -8.36 -16.42
CA TYR A 157 15.18 -7.78 -17.63
C TYR A 157 16.70 -7.96 -17.64
N LEU A 158 17.37 -7.68 -16.51
CA LEU A 158 18.81 -7.89 -16.36
C LEU A 158 19.18 -9.34 -16.67
N LEU A 159 18.48 -10.29 -16.06
CA LEU A 159 18.75 -11.71 -16.26
C LEU A 159 18.56 -12.14 -17.71
N GLN A 160 17.51 -11.66 -18.37
CA GLN A 160 17.28 -11.99 -19.78
C GLN A 160 18.34 -11.36 -20.69
N SER A 161 18.73 -10.11 -20.42
CA SER A 161 19.80 -9.44 -21.16
C SER A 161 21.17 -10.14 -20.98
N TYR A 162 21.46 -10.63 -19.76
CA TYR A 162 22.66 -11.38 -19.45
C TYR A 162 22.71 -12.70 -20.22
N ARG A 163 21.60 -13.45 -20.24
CA ARG A 163 21.48 -14.71 -20.97
C ARG A 163 21.70 -14.56 -22.47
N LEU A 164 21.14 -13.50 -23.06
CA LEU A 164 21.27 -13.24 -24.50
C LEU A 164 22.73 -12.91 -24.87
N LYS A 165 23.42 -12.13 -24.03
CA LYS A 165 24.84 -11.80 -24.21
C LYS A 165 25.76 -13.01 -24.10
N HIS A 166 25.48 -13.92 -23.17
CA HIS A 166 26.31 -15.11 -22.95
C HIS A 166 25.89 -16.31 -23.82
N LYS A 167 25.01 -16.09 -24.81
CA LYS A 167 24.47 -17.12 -25.73
C LYS A 167 24.00 -18.38 -25.00
N LEU A 168 23.49 -18.23 -23.76
CA LEU A 168 22.90 -19.36 -23.07
C LEU A 168 21.72 -19.83 -23.93
N PRO A 169 21.55 -21.14 -24.11
CA PRO A 169 20.40 -21.64 -24.86
C PRO A 169 19.13 -21.01 -24.27
N PRO A 170 18.08 -20.79 -25.09
CA PRO A 170 16.76 -20.46 -24.60
C PRO A 170 16.29 -21.66 -23.78
N GLY A 171 16.80 -21.76 -22.55
CA GLY A 171 16.69 -22.91 -21.70
C GLY A 171 15.22 -23.13 -21.49
N GLY A 172 14.71 -24.24 -21.99
CA GLY A 172 13.30 -24.63 -21.86
C GLY A 172 12.82 -24.75 -20.41
N ARG A 173 13.70 -24.48 -19.44
CA ARG A 173 13.50 -24.42 -17.99
C ARG A 173 13.15 -23.01 -17.46
N PHE A 174 13.49 -21.93 -18.18
CA PHE A 174 13.22 -20.53 -17.79
C PHE A 174 12.67 -19.75 -18.98
N ARG A 175 11.34 -19.79 -19.18
CA ARG A 175 10.64 -18.98 -20.18
C ARG A 175 10.35 -17.61 -19.55
N LEU A 176 11.14 -16.62 -19.95
CA LEU A 176 10.94 -15.23 -19.57
C LEU A 176 10.12 -14.53 -20.67
N PRO A 177 9.30 -13.52 -20.34
CA PRO A 177 8.60 -12.70 -21.34
C PRO A 177 9.59 -12.03 -22.30
N THR A 178 9.14 -11.47 -23.42
CA THR A 178 10.05 -10.78 -24.35
C THR A 178 10.63 -9.50 -23.73
N LEU A 179 11.83 -9.11 -24.17
CA LEU A 179 12.52 -7.90 -23.67
C LEU A 179 11.65 -6.64 -23.82
N GLU A 180 10.97 -6.52 -24.95
CA GLU A 180 10.07 -5.40 -25.27
C GLU A 180 8.87 -5.33 -24.31
N TRP A 181 8.28 -6.49 -23.99
CA TRP A 181 7.17 -6.55 -23.06
C TRP A 181 7.62 -6.10 -21.67
N LEU A 182 8.79 -6.55 -21.24
CA LEU A 182 9.33 -6.25 -19.92
C LEU A 182 9.75 -4.78 -19.80
N GLN A 183 10.32 -4.22 -20.86
CA GLN A 183 10.62 -2.79 -20.98
C GLN A 183 9.36 -1.94 -20.90
N LYS A 184 8.27 -2.34 -21.58
CA LYS A 184 6.98 -1.64 -21.50
C LYS A 184 6.45 -1.65 -20.06
N PHE A 185 6.42 -2.79 -19.40
CA PHE A 185 5.93 -2.90 -18.02
C PHE A 185 6.79 -2.11 -17.03
N ASN A 186 8.10 -2.10 -17.21
CA ASN A 186 9.01 -1.31 -16.40
C ASN A 186 8.75 0.19 -16.54
N ARG A 187 8.56 0.68 -17.77
CA ARG A 187 8.19 2.07 -18.06
C ARG A 187 6.84 2.46 -17.44
N GLU A 188 5.81 1.63 -17.62
CA GLU A 188 4.50 1.88 -17.01
C GLU A 188 4.59 1.92 -15.48
N ALA A 189 5.35 1.01 -14.86
CA ALA A 189 5.57 1.00 -13.42
C ALA A 189 6.31 2.25 -12.92
N LEU A 190 7.28 2.74 -13.70
CA LEU A 190 8.05 3.95 -13.39
C LEU A 190 7.16 5.21 -13.44
N ILE A 191 6.33 5.35 -14.46
CA ILE A 191 5.38 6.46 -14.58
C ILE A 191 4.33 6.38 -13.45
N LEU A 192 3.76 5.18 -13.23
CA LEU A 192 2.72 4.97 -12.24
C LEU A 192 3.22 5.25 -10.82
N SER A 193 4.41 4.76 -10.48
CA SER A 193 5.04 5.03 -9.17
C SER A 193 5.29 6.51 -8.97
N THR A 194 5.82 7.21 -9.98
CA THR A 194 6.09 8.65 -9.90
C THR A 194 4.80 9.45 -9.72
N CYS A 195 3.73 9.14 -10.46
CA CYS A 195 2.43 9.79 -10.29
C CYS A 195 1.84 9.56 -8.90
N PHE A 196 1.85 8.31 -8.41
CA PHE A 196 1.32 8.01 -7.08
C PHE A 196 2.14 8.63 -5.95
N LEU A 197 3.48 8.61 -6.04
CA LEU A 197 4.35 9.26 -5.06
C LEU A 197 4.20 10.79 -5.10
N ALA A 198 3.95 11.39 -6.26
CA ALA A 198 3.62 12.82 -6.37
C ALA A 198 2.38 13.15 -5.55
N ILE A 199 1.27 12.44 -5.81
CA ILE A 199 -0.02 12.66 -5.13
C ILE A 199 0.12 12.36 -3.63
N GLY A 200 0.88 11.34 -3.26
CA GLY A 200 1.21 11.02 -1.87
C GLY A 200 1.95 12.16 -1.19
N LEU A 201 3.00 12.70 -1.81
CA LEU A 201 3.75 13.82 -1.24
C LEU A 201 2.88 15.07 -1.09
N LEU A 202 2.13 15.44 -2.13
CA LEU A 202 1.21 16.58 -2.14
C LEU A 202 0.16 16.48 -1.03
N SER A 203 -0.50 15.32 -0.91
CA SER A 203 -1.48 15.09 0.15
C SER A 203 -0.86 15.08 1.56
N GLY A 204 0.39 14.64 1.70
CA GLY A 204 1.13 14.70 2.96
C GLY A 204 1.45 16.13 3.41
N VAL A 205 1.82 17.00 2.47
CA VAL A 205 2.02 18.44 2.72
C VAL A 205 0.70 19.09 3.18
N VAL A 206 -0.40 18.82 2.49
CA VAL A 206 -1.73 19.30 2.87
C VAL A 206 -2.12 18.84 4.27
N LEU A 207 -1.82 17.58 4.63
CA LEU A 207 -2.11 17.05 5.97
C LEU A 207 -1.32 17.77 7.07
N LYS A 208 -0.03 18.06 6.84
CA LYS A 208 0.79 18.86 7.78
C LYS A 208 0.28 20.29 7.92
N LEU A 209 -0.12 20.93 6.81
CA LEU A 209 -0.68 22.28 6.82
C LEU A 209 -2.00 22.36 7.59
N ILE A 210 -2.92 21.42 7.37
CA ILE A 210 -4.22 21.39 8.07
C ILE A 210 -4.04 21.05 9.56
N GLY A 211 -3.10 20.15 9.90
CA GLY A 211 -2.90 19.68 11.27
C GLY A 211 -2.10 20.64 12.15
N ALA A 212 -0.97 21.15 11.66
CA ALA A 212 -0.01 21.93 12.44
C ALA A 212 0.12 23.39 11.98
N GLY A 213 -0.52 23.79 10.87
CA GLY A 213 -0.43 25.15 10.31
C GLY A 213 0.91 25.50 9.67
N ASN A 214 1.94 24.66 9.82
CA ASN A 214 3.27 24.86 9.26
C ASN A 214 3.89 23.50 8.84
N VAL A 215 4.74 23.53 7.82
CA VAL A 215 5.55 22.40 7.40
C VAL A 215 6.97 22.62 7.91
N ALA A 216 7.43 21.78 8.83
CA ALA A 216 8.84 21.76 9.23
C ALA A 216 9.68 21.21 8.07
N TRP A 217 10.15 22.11 7.19
CA TRP A 217 10.93 21.76 6.01
C TRP A 217 12.28 21.08 6.33
N HIS A 218 12.75 21.20 7.58
CA HIS A 218 13.97 20.57 8.07
C HIS A 218 13.75 19.19 8.71
N ASP A 219 12.52 18.69 8.79
CA ASP A 219 12.26 17.33 9.24
C ASP A 219 12.96 16.32 8.30
N PRO A 220 13.79 15.39 8.82
CA PRO A 220 14.48 14.39 7.99
C PRO A 220 13.53 13.57 7.11
N VAL A 221 12.30 13.36 7.59
CA VAL A 221 11.22 12.65 6.88
C VAL A 221 10.70 13.43 5.67
N VAL A 222 10.53 14.75 5.81
CA VAL A 222 10.04 15.62 4.72
C VAL A 222 11.14 15.76 3.66
N LEU A 223 12.38 15.96 4.10
CA LEU A 223 13.54 16.03 3.20
C LEU A 223 13.75 14.73 2.44
N SER A 224 13.75 13.58 3.12
CA SER A 224 13.95 12.28 2.46
C SER A 224 12.85 11.98 1.42
N SER A 225 11.59 12.29 1.75
CA SER A 225 10.46 12.13 0.83
C SER A 225 10.55 13.07 -0.37
N GLY A 226 10.98 14.32 -0.16
CA GLY A 226 11.19 15.30 -1.23
C GLY A 226 12.34 14.92 -2.17
N VAL A 227 13.46 14.44 -1.62
CA VAL A 227 14.63 13.97 -2.40
C VAL A 227 14.25 12.73 -3.22
N LEU A 228 13.55 11.76 -2.62
CA LEU A 228 13.04 10.59 -3.32
C LEU A 228 12.15 11.01 -4.50
N PHE A 229 11.20 11.91 -4.25
CA PHE A 229 10.29 12.39 -5.28
C PHE A 229 11.03 13.10 -6.43
N LEU A 230 11.94 14.02 -6.09
CA LEU A 230 12.75 14.72 -7.09
C LEU A 230 13.57 13.74 -7.93
N TRP A 231 14.20 12.75 -7.29
CA TRP A 231 14.91 11.68 -7.98
C TRP A 231 14.01 10.93 -8.96
N LEU A 232 12.83 10.48 -8.54
CA LEU A 232 11.86 9.80 -9.39
C LEU A 232 11.40 10.65 -10.56
N VAL A 233 11.16 11.95 -10.35
CA VAL A 233 10.80 12.89 -11.43
C VAL A 233 11.94 13.00 -12.44
N VAL A 234 13.18 13.22 -11.98
CA VAL A 234 14.36 13.29 -12.85
C VAL A 234 14.51 12.02 -13.67
N VAL A 235 14.40 10.87 -13.00
CA VAL A 235 14.46 9.54 -13.64
C VAL A 235 13.36 9.35 -14.68
N THR A 236 12.12 9.75 -14.36
CA THR A 236 10.96 9.63 -15.27
C THR A 236 11.09 10.53 -16.48
N VAL A 237 11.52 11.77 -16.28
CA VAL A 237 11.77 12.71 -17.37
C VAL A 237 12.92 12.23 -18.23
N PHE A 238 14.02 11.78 -17.61
CA PHE A 238 15.17 11.25 -18.32
C PHE A 238 14.80 10.03 -19.19
N GLU A 239 14.05 9.07 -18.66
CA GLU A 239 13.56 7.91 -19.40
C GLU A 239 12.55 8.32 -20.49
N SER A 240 11.68 9.29 -20.22
CA SER A 240 10.67 9.78 -21.16
C SER A 240 11.21 10.68 -22.28
N VAL A 241 12.34 11.35 -22.08
CA VAL A 241 12.95 12.25 -23.08
C VAL A 241 14.06 11.51 -23.84
N TYR A 242 14.92 10.77 -23.15
CA TYR A 242 16.08 10.14 -23.76
C TYR A 242 15.72 8.79 -24.40
N LYS A 243 15.44 8.80 -25.71
CA LYS A 243 15.17 7.58 -26.50
C LYS A 243 16.23 6.46 -26.33
N PRO A 244 17.54 6.74 -26.21
CA PRO A 244 18.53 5.70 -25.94
C PRO A 244 18.50 5.15 -24.51
N ALA A 245 17.92 5.85 -23.53
CA ALA A 245 17.68 5.31 -22.19
C ALA A 245 16.48 4.36 -22.19
N ARG A 246 15.53 4.52 -23.12
CA ARG A 246 14.40 3.59 -23.28
C ARG A 246 14.81 2.21 -23.74
N GLN A 247 15.98 2.03 -24.35
CA GLN A 247 16.40 0.74 -24.91
C GLN A 247 17.61 0.16 -24.14
N GLY A 248 17.54 -1.14 -23.88
CA GLY A 248 18.66 -1.90 -23.32
C GLY A 248 18.73 -1.90 -21.78
N GLN A 249 19.91 -2.24 -21.26
CA GLN A 249 20.15 -2.50 -19.83
C GLN A 249 19.96 -1.27 -18.93
N LYS A 250 19.96 -0.06 -19.49
CA LYS A 250 19.88 1.21 -18.76
C LYS A 250 18.57 1.35 -17.99
N VAL A 251 17.44 0.97 -18.60
CA VAL A 251 16.09 1.01 -17.96
C VAL A 251 16.07 0.20 -16.67
N ALA A 252 16.77 -0.93 -16.67
CA ALA A 252 16.72 -1.85 -15.56
C ALA A 252 17.67 -1.46 -14.42
N TYR A 253 18.79 -0.79 -14.71
CA TYR A 253 19.58 -0.09 -13.68
C TYR A 253 18.80 1.06 -13.04
N LEU A 254 17.98 1.75 -13.83
CA LEU A 254 17.16 2.87 -13.38
C LEU A 254 16.11 2.43 -12.36
N THR A 255 15.45 1.29 -12.61
CA THR A 255 14.50 0.70 -11.64
C THR A 255 15.17 0.10 -10.41
N LEU A 256 16.37 -0.45 -10.55
CA LEU A 256 17.19 -0.84 -9.40
C LEU A 256 17.54 0.37 -8.53
N ALA A 257 17.95 1.48 -9.15
CA ALA A 257 18.24 2.72 -8.43
C ALA A 257 16.99 3.26 -7.71
N ASN A 258 15.82 3.29 -8.36
CA ASN A 258 14.57 3.71 -7.73
C ASN A 258 14.21 2.87 -6.50
N PHE A 259 14.42 1.55 -6.57
CA PHE A 259 14.19 0.66 -5.43
C PHE A 259 15.14 0.94 -4.27
N VAL A 260 16.43 1.18 -4.55
CA VAL A 260 17.42 1.54 -3.53
C VAL A 260 17.07 2.88 -2.86
N PHE A 261 16.72 3.90 -3.65
CA PHE A 261 16.29 5.20 -3.13
C PHE A 261 15.02 5.09 -2.29
N LEU A 262 14.04 4.27 -2.72
CA LEU A 262 12.84 3.99 -1.93
C LEU A 262 13.18 3.31 -0.60
N GLY A 263 14.03 2.29 -0.61
CA GLY A 263 14.47 1.60 0.61
C GLY A 263 15.18 2.56 1.57
N LEU A 264 16.03 3.45 1.06
CA LEU A 264 16.70 4.48 1.84
C LEU A 264 15.71 5.51 2.41
N ALA A 265 14.73 5.95 1.63
CA ALA A 265 13.67 6.83 2.12
C ALA A 265 12.84 6.18 3.24
N LEU A 266 12.41 4.91 3.05
CA LEU A 266 11.69 4.16 4.07
C LEU A 266 12.55 3.95 5.32
N TYR A 267 13.85 3.68 5.17
CA TYR A 267 14.78 3.62 6.30
C TYR A 267 14.79 4.95 7.08
N PHE A 268 14.96 6.09 6.41
CA PHE A 268 14.91 7.38 7.11
C PHE A 268 13.55 7.67 7.76
N VAL A 269 12.45 7.23 7.16
CA VAL A 269 11.11 7.39 7.74
C VAL A 269 10.94 6.53 9.00
N LEU A 270 11.42 5.29 8.97
CA LEU A 270 11.31 4.35 10.08
C LEU A 270 12.25 4.68 11.24
N PHE A 271 13.48 5.11 10.95
CA PHE A 271 14.50 5.38 11.98
C PHE A 271 14.61 6.86 12.37
N GLY A 272 14.19 7.78 11.50
CA GLY A 272 14.21 9.23 11.78
C GLY A 272 13.17 9.67 12.82
N SER A 273 12.13 8.88 13.04
CA SER A 273 11.11 9.10 14.08
C SER A 273 11.61 8.77 15.51
N HIS A 274 12.68 7.98 15.65
CA HIS A 274 13.21 7.56 16.95
C HIS A 274 14.36 8.44 17.48
N ALA A 275 14.94 9.31 16.66
CA ALA A 275 16.02 10.21 17.08
C ALA A 275 15.52 11.52 17.72
N SER A 276 14.22 11.83 17.61
CA SER A 276 13.64 13.09 18.09
C SER A 276 12.86 12.97 19.41
N ALA A 277 12.91 11.84 20.11
CA ALA A 277 12.44 11.77 21.48
C ALA A 277 13.47 12.50 22.37
N PRO A 278 13.15 13.67 22.96
CA PRO A 278 14.01 14.23 23.98
C PRO A 278 13.96 13.25 25.15
N ALA A 279 15.11 12.66 25.48
CA ALA A 279 15.31 12.08 26.78
C ALA A 279 15.28 13.21 27.83
N THR A 280 14.10 13.73 28.15
CA THR A 280 13.91 14.51 29.38
C THR A 280 13.66 13.53 30.52
N ALA A 281 14.71 12.80 30.86
CA ALA A 281 14.90 12.33 32.22
C ALA A 281 15.12 13.57 33.09
N HIS A 282 14.10 13.97 33.83
CA HIS A 282 14.28 14.77 35.05
C HIS A 282 13.54 14.06 36.18
N PRO A 283 14.22 13.26 37.02
CA PRO A 283 13.73 13.07 38.37
C PRO A 283 13.84 14.42 39.07
N THR A 284 12.72 14.97 39.49
CA THR A 284 12.68 16.13 40.39
C THR A 284 13.39 15.75 41.68
N SER A 285 14.68 16.07 41.75
CA SER A 285 15.47 16.11 42.97
C SER A 285 14.83 17.11 43.92
N ASN A 286 14.25 16.60 45.00
CA ASN A 286 13.78 17.35 46.15
C ASN A 286 14.81 18.42 46.55
N ARG A 287 14.41 19.68 46.45
CA ARG A 287 15.17 20.82 46.94
C ARG A 287 15.09 20.81 48.47
N SER A 288 16.20 20.46 49.10
CA SER A 288 16.49 20.68 50.52
C SER A 288 16.34 22.17 50.86
N ALA A 289 15.39 22.49 51.73
CA ALA A 289 15.34 23.76 52.45
C ALA A 289 16.01 23.58 53.83
N PRO A 290 16.74 24.58 54.34
CA PRO A 290 17.59 24.44 55.52
C PRO A 290 16.79 24.52 56.83
N ALA A 291 17.41 23.95 57.85
CA ALA A 291 16.99 23.81 59.23
C ALA A 291 16.31 25.06 59.84
N ALA A 292 15.15 24.84 60.44
CA ALA A 292 14.63 25.66 61.53
C ALA A 292 14.30 24.74 62.72
N SER A 293 15.18 24.80 63.70
CA SER A 293 15.00 24.36 65.08
C SER A 293 13.66 24.84 65.64
N ASN A 294 12.81 23.95 66.16
CA ASN A 294 12.57 23.97 67.61
C ASN A 294 11.88 22.70 68.11
N ARG A 295 12.19 22.46 69.38
CA ARG A 295 12.06 21.26 70.19
C ARG A 295 10.61 21.01 70.65
N ILE A 296 10.32 19.73 70.83
CA ILE A 296 9.14 19.13 71.45
C ILE A 296 8.96 19.70 72.87
N ASP A 297 7.75 20.16 73.18
CA ASP A 297 7.27 20.20 74.57
C ASP A 297 5.84 19.66 74.66
N ILE A 298 5.68 18.84 75.69
CA ILE A 298 4.56 18.00 76.05
C ILE A 298 3.58 18.81 76.90
N SER A 299 2.29 18.81 76.58
CA SER A 299 1.20 18.88 77.58
C SER A 299 -0.18 18.80 76.94
N SER A 300 -0.88 17.69 77.19
CA SER A 300 -2.34 17.64 77.31
C SER A 300 -2.65 17.78 78.81
N PRO A 301 -3.74 18.44 79.26
CA PRO A 301 -4.97 17.69 79.48
C PRO A 301 -6.30 18.49 79.36
N GLY A 302 -7.37 17.76 79.01
CA GLY A 302 -8.71 17.85 79.61
C GLY A 302 -9.57 19.12 79.49
N GLY A 303 -10.83 18.99 79.08
CA GLY A 303 -11.86 20.01 79.38
C GLY A 303 -13.07 20.08 78.44
N THR A 304 -14.10 19.32 78.81
CA THR A 304 -15.56 19.48 78.63
C THR A 304 -16.19 20.77 78.05
N THR A 305 -17.22 20.53 77.21
CA THR A 305 -18.54 21.21 77.08
C THR A 305 -18.64 22.68 76.62
N TYR A 306 -19.44 22.95 75.57
CA TYR A 306 -20.74 23.67 75.67
C TYR A 306 -21.47 23.73 74.32
N SER A 307 -22.80 23.57 74.40
CA SER A 307 -23.79 23.66 73.33
C SER A 307 -24.08 25.11 72.90
N SER A 308 -24.61 25.27 71.68
CA SER A 308 -25.87 25.98 71.37
C SER A 308 -25.82 27.06 70.28
N LEU A 309 -26.91 27.06 69.50
CA LEU A 309 -27.54 28.14 68.73
C LEU A 309 -26.99 28.51 67.34
N GLY A 310 -27.82 28.21 66.32
CA GLY A 310 -28.34 29.30 65.50
C GLY A 310 -28.40 29.12 63.98
N ARG A 311 -29.62 28.77 63.50
CA ARG A 311 -30.33 29.48 62.41
C ARG A 311 -29.99 29.16 60.93
N LYS A 312 -30.91 28.36 60.35
CA LYS A 312 -31.65 28.40 59.05
C LYS A 312 -30.96 28.64 57.68
N PRO A 313 -31.49 28.00 56.61
CA PRO A 313 -31.01 28.08 55.23
C PRO A 313 -31.60 29.27 54.46
N GLN A 314 -30.90 29.75 53.43
CA GLN A 314 -31.43 30.76 52.50
C GLN A 314 -31.71 30.20 51.12
N GLU A 315 -32.86 30.62 50.62
CA GLU A 315 -33.62 30.22 49.45
C GLU A 315 -33.44 31.27 48.35
N ARG A 316 -33.53 30.82 47.08
CA ARG A 316 -34.13 31.54 45.93
C ARG A 316 -33.44 32.79 45.35
N ARG A 317 -33.00 32.68 44.09
CA ARG A 317 -33.49 33.59 43.03
C ARG A 317 -33.40 33.00 41.61
N GLN A 318 -34.56 32.64 41.07
CA GLN A 318 -34.84 32.56 39.64
C GLN A 318 -35.00 33.97 39.06
N VAL A 319 -34.58 34.17 37.82
CA VAL A 319 -35.16 35.20 36.92
C VAL A 319 -35.41 34.55 35.56
N ASN A 320 -36.69 34.51 35.20
CA ASN A 320 -37.23 34.23 33.86
C ASN A 320 -37.11 35.46 32.96
N ALA A 321 -36.98 35.26 31.64
CA ALA A 321 -37.56 36.16 30.64
C ALA A 321 -38.07 35.35 29.43
N ARG A 322 -39.26 35.75 28.95
CA ARG A 322 -40.16 35.07 28.01
C ARG A 322 -39.85 35.36 26.52
N SER A 323 -40.25 34.37 25.70
CA SER A 323 -40.82 34.36 24.32
C SER A 323 -41.73 35.56 23.95
N PRO A 324 -42.23 35.82 22.70
CA PRO A 324 -42.80 34.81 21.77
C PRO A 324 -42.84 35.05 20.23
N SER A 325 -43.34 34.01 19.53
CA SER A 325 -44.11 33.98 18.25
C SER A 325 -43.36 34.15 16.92
N GLY A 326 -43.65 33.41 15.83
CA GLY A 326 -44.66 32.38 15.49
C GLY A 326 -44.27 31.75 14.12
N ALA A 327 -44.45 30.44 13.94
CA ALA A 327 -45.48 29.78 13.10
C ALA A 327 -45.37 30.14 11.58
N THR A 328 -45.31 29.23 10.60
CA THR A 328 -46.23 28.10 10.33
C THR A 328 -45.67 27.08 9.31
N LEU A 329 -46.22 25.86 9.44
CA LEU A 329 -46.18 24.68 8.57
C LEU A 329 -46.47 24.91 7.08
N SER A 330 -45.93 24.04 6.21
CA SER A 330 -46.78 23.28 5.26
C SER A 330 -46.07 22.04 4.70
N SER A 331 -46.76 20.92 4.80
CA SER A 331 -46.50 19.61 4.19
C SER A 331 -47.22 19.48 2.85
N CYS A 332 -46.67 18.74 1.89
CA CYS A 332 -47.43 17.86 0.99
C CYS A 332 -46.50 16.93 0.19
N GLY A 333 -46.88 15.65 0.09
CA GLY A 333 -46.21 14.61 -0.71
C GLY A 333 -46.77 14.49 -2.15
N PRO A 334 -46.85 13.28 -2.74
CA PRO A 334 -46.06 12.89 -3.92
C PRO A 334 -46.86 12.72 -5.23
N SER A 335 -46.17 12.79 -6.38
CA SER A 335 -46.58 12.23 -7.69
C SER A 335 -45.44 12.43 -8.70
N SER A 336 -44.78 11.39 -9.24
CA SER A 336 -45.18 10.58 -10.41
C SER A 336 -45.52 11.41 -11.64
N VAL A 337 -44.56 11.61 -12.58
CA VAL A 337 -44.77 11.55 -14.05
C VAL A 337 -43.41 11.31 -14.76
N SER A 338 -43.32 10.21 -15.52
CA SER A 338 -42.40 10.06 -16.68
C SER A 338 -43.09 10.63 -17.93
N PRO A 339 -42.35 11.13 -18.94
CA PRO A 339 -42.16 10.26 -20.12
C PRO A 339 -40.81 10.41 -20.86
N LEU A 340 -40.31 9.25 -21.26
CA LEU A 340 -39.65 8.83 -22.52
C LEU A 340 -39.02 9.83 -23.53
N ARG A 341 -37.87 9.33 -24.03
CA ARG A 341 -37.32 9.34 -25.41
C ARG A 341 -36.44 10.51 -25.86
N GLY A 342 -35.18 10.17 -26.13
CA GLY A 342 -34.54 10.55 -27.40
C GLY A 342 -33.06 10.90 -27.32
N LEU A 343 -32.25 10.09 -28.03
CA LEU A 343 -30.90 10.38 -28.56
C LEU A 343 -29.72 10.35 -27.56
N ALA A 344 -28.58 9.75 -27.85
CA ALA A 344 -28.16 8.84 -28.92
C ALA A 344 -26.83 8.21 -28.47
N ASN A 345 -26.74 6.89 -28.61
CA ASN A 345 -25.51 6.12 -28.52
C ASN A 345 -24.64 6.39 -29.76
N HIS A 346 -23.36 6.74 -29.58
CA HIS A 346 -22.34 6.56 -30.60
C HIS A 346 -21.02 6.09 -29.96
N TRP A 347 -20.82 4.77 -29.95
CA TRP A 347 -19.50 4.16 -29.87
C TRP A 347 -19.45 3.01 -30.89
N PRO A 348 -18.72 3.14 -32.00
CA PRO A 348 -18.66 2.07 -32.99
C PRO A 348 -17.69 0.97 -32.55
N SER A 349 -18.28 -0.20 -32.32
CA SER A 349 -17.63 -1.50 -32.26
C SER A 349 -17.34 -2.02 -33.67
N HIS A 350 -16.09 -2.03 -34.09
CA HIS A 350 -15.64 -2.87 -35.21
C HIS A 350 -14.21 -3.36 -34.95
N LEU A 351 -14.06 -4.68 -34.79
CA LEU A 351 -13.07 -5.51 -35.48
C LEU A 351 -13.31 -6.96 -35.03
N GLY A 352 -14.30 -7.56 -35.70
CA GLY A 352 -14.51 -9.00 -35.71
C GLY A 352 -13.53 -9.69 -36.65
N LEU A 353 -13.18 -10.92 -36.29
CA LEU A 353 -12.55 -11.92 -37.15
C LEU A 353 -13.53 -12.36 -38.26
N ALA A 354 -13.05 -12.45 -39.51
CA ALA A 354 -13.29 -13.59 -40.42
C ALA A 354 -12.42 -13.46 -41.70
N PRO A 355 -11.97 -14.60 -42.27
CA PRO A 355 -11.08 -14.67 -43.42
C PRO A 355 -11.87 -14.64 -44.75
N GLN A 356 -11.30 -14.05 -45.80
CA GLN A 356 -11.82 -14.21 -47.16
C GLN A 356 -10.72 -14.76 -48.07
N ALA A 357 -11.07 -15.88 -48.70
CA ALA A 357 -10.33 -16.56 -49.74
C ALA A 357 -10.25 -15.67 -50.99
N ILE A 358 -9.06 -15.57 -51.57
CA ILE A 358 -8.89 -15.13 -52.95
C ILE A 358 -8.43 -16.33 -53.77
N ILE A 359 -9.37 -16.74 -54.61
CA ILE A 359 -9.26 -17.67 -55.72
C ILE A 359 -8.30 -17.06 -56.75
N CYS A 360 -7.23 -17.79 -57.10
CA CYS A 360 -6.48 -17.53 -58.33
C CYS A 360 -6.78 -18.66 -59.32
N ARG A 361 -7.47 -18.31 -60.40
CA ARG A 361 -7.96 -19.21 -61.44
C ARG A 361 -6.90 -19.37 -62.55
N ARG A 362 -6.42 -20.60 -62.68
CA ARG A 362 -6.11 -21.40 -63.89
C ARG A 362 -5.81 -20.67 -65.22
N SER A 363 -4.67 -21.01 -65.82
CA SER A 363 -4.55 -21.35 -67.25
C SER A 363 -3.51 -22.45 -67.45
N ALA A 364 -3.89 -23.50 -68.17
CA ALA A 364 -3.08 -24.66 -68.53
C ALA A 364 -2.62 -24.55 -69.99
N THR A 365 -1.43 -25.06 -70.28
CA THR A 365 -0.95 -25.64 -71.56
C THR A 365 0.31 -26.44 -71.19
N GLU A 366 0.26 -27.77 -71.16
CA GLU A 366 0.64 -28.67 -72.26
C GLU A 366 2.17 -28.82 -72.46
N ASP A 367 2.62 -30.07 -72.27
CA ASP A 367 3.66 -30.84 -72.97
C ASP A 367 4.56 -31.60 -71.96
N ALA A 368 4.34 -32.90 -71.75
CA ALA A 368 4.65 -34.03 -72.64
C ALA A 368 6.13 -34.45 -72.58
N GLY A 369 6.35 -35.64 -72.01
CA GLY A 369 7.25 -36.63 -72.58
C GLY A 369 8.72 -36.62 -72.14
N GLY A 370 9.21 -37.82 -71.82
CA GLY A 370 10.52 -38.25 -72.30
C GLY A 370 11.60 -38.48 -71.26
N ALA A 371 11.70 -39.73 -70.82
CA ALA A 371 12.91 -40.56 -70.73
C ALA A 371 14.28 -39.86 -70.55
N ALA A 372 14.97 -40.19 -69.46
CA ALA A 372 16.19 -41.02 -69.45
C ALA A 372 16.63 -41.29 -68.00
#